data_AF-A0A1J4RHY6-F1
#
_entry.id   AF-A0A1J4RHY6-F1
#
_cell.length_a   1.000
_cell.length_b   1.000
_cell.length_c   1.000
_cell.angle_alpha   90.00
_cell.angle_beta   90.00
_cell.angle_gamma   90.00
#
_symmetry.space_group_name_H-M   'P 1'
#
loop_
_entity.id
_entity.type
_entity.pdbx_description
1 polymer ?
#
loop_
_entity_poly.entity_id
_entity_poly.type
_entity_poly.pdbx_seq_one_letter_code
_entity_poly.pdbx_strand_id
1 'polypeptide(L)'
;MLNEKIELNRLGVWQKYFIKPYDQESYGILRAGARLRSDNFLKDVRDKAINVDDGFDSASHCPELDKWVESETGQTTLASLLEELQDLVKSSFELLEDRQTRTRQQLLPIGHDKWQMAKDAAEALRYLEMERPQGYKAAFVIPTAFHDLGRILEGWMMDDKNPHTNWVPHAQLSFLMLDDVLSQQKYQAIPKELKNHFLYAVLAHSYSENGQSYMSRAVQACDRMQLIGPEGVFRAWTFIPAYKLDGAVGYPKNGLYNQELPQMYQLNESMPVIEYFARCMPRNQGDSHGQWRNRIELENLALLLTYQTAVPTILDPKKVTSARGNHKIHSFDQDKIERARAYLQLVKTQNHHQISPKDMMDMIVAEVQRPAGAAAITDQIKARLLSAVMDMDSKERMALLSVFHIAKDLRLAQERDDFDVVQRAAAADSIIARTATTSALELFSKTCPDQAPAKGYAPEKDHPEPATLHL
;
A
#
# COMPACT_ATOMS: atom_id res chain seq x y z
N MET A 1 33.01 -10.87 2.90
CA MET A 1 31.86 -10.12 3.46
C MET A 1 30.65 -10.01 2.53
N LEU A 2 30.65 -9.28 1.39
CA LEU A 2 29.46 -9.31 0.49
C LEU A 2 29.27 -10.70 -0.15
N ASN A 3 30.36 -11.34 -0.58
CA ASN A 3 30.34 -12.68 -1.20
C ASN A 3 29.99 -13.83 -0.24
N GLU A 4 30.06 -13.62 1.08
CA GLU A 4 29.69 -14.65 2.08
C GLU A 4 28.25 -14.47 2.59
N LYS A 5 27.64 -13.29 2.41
CA LYS A 5 26.20 -13.07 2.64
C LYS A 5 25.32 -13.42 1.43
N ILE A 6 25.93 -13.68 0.26
CA ILE A 6 25.28 -14.18 -0.96
C ILE A 6 25.10 -15.72 -0.91
N GLU A 7 25.05 -16.32 0.28
CA GLU A 7 24.44 -17.65 0.46
C GLU A 7 22.89 -17.60 0.59
N LEU A 8 22.27 -16.42 0.49
CA LEU A 8 20.80 -16.23 0.52
C LEU A 8 20.11 -16.54 -0.82
N ASN A 9 20.57 -17.56 -1.52
CA ASN A 9 20.25 -17.81 -2.92
C ASN A 9 19.30 -19.01 -3.12
N ARG A 10 18.06 -18.91 -2.61
CA ARG A 10 17.04 -19.95 -2.90
C ARG A 10 16.32 -19.72 -4.23
N LEU A 11 16.15 -18.46 -4.65
CA LEU A 11 15.29 -18.12 -5.79
C LEU A 11 16.03 -17.67 -7.07
N GLY A 12 17.33 -17.40 -7.08
CA GLY A 12 18.03 -16.89 -8.29
C GLY A 12 17.60 -15.49 -8.78
N VAL A 13 16.45 -14.97 -8.31
CA VAL A 13 15.89 -13.64 -8.58
C VAL A 13 16.86 -12.55 -8.12
N TRP A 14 17.49 -12.80 -6.98
CA TRP A 14 18.57 -11.97 -6.44
C TRP A 14 19.68 -11.69 -7.44
N GLN A 15 20.19 -12.76 -8.05
CA GLN A 15 21.32 -12.75 -8.96
C GLN A 15 20.95 -12.02 -10.24
N LYS A 16 19.69 -12.14 -10.63
CA LYS A 16 19.15 -11.54 -11.84
C LYS A 16 18.94 -10.03 -11.71
N TYR A 17 18.45 -9.56 -10.57
CA TYR A 17 17.96 -8.18 -10.44
C TYR A 17 18.82 -7.25 -9.58
N PHE A 18 19.64 -7.77 -8.66
CA PHE A 18 20.29 -6.90 -7.65
C PHE A 18 21.82 -7.04 -7.56
N ILE A 19 22.45 -7.98 -8.27
CA ILE A 19 23.91 -8.18 -8.15
C ILE A 19 24.73 -7.08 -8.85
N LYS A 20 24.17 -6.41 -9.86
CA LYS A 20 24.90 -5.38 -10.62
C LYS A 20 24.16 -4.04 -10.58
N PRO A 21 24.88 -2.91 -10.50
CA PRO A 21 24.27 -1.60 -10.71
C PRO A 21 23.75 -1.50 -12.15
N TYR A 22 22.65 -0.78 -12.36
CA TYR A 22 22.06 -0.56 -13.67
C TYR A 22 22.65 0.70 -14.31
N ASP A 23 23.42 0.53 -15.39
CA ASP A 23 23.68 1.60 -16.34
C ASP A 23 22.48 1.81 -17.29
N GLN A 24 22.54 2.86 -18.12
CA GLN A 24 21.45 3.22 -19.02
C GLN A 24 21.08 2.10 -20.01
N GLU A 25 22.07 1.33 -20.47
CA GLU A 25 21.87 0.22 -21.41
C GLU A 25 21.18 -0.96 -20.72
N SER A 26 21.72 -1.41 -19.58
CA SER A 26 21.17 -2.51 -18.79
C SER A 26 19.76 -2.18 -18.29
N TYR A 27 19.52 -0.93 -17.91
CA TYR A 27 18.18 -0.43 -17.56
C TYR A 27 17.24 -0.45 -18.77
N GLY A 28 17.72 -0.02 -19.95
CA GLY A 28 16.97 -0.10 -21.20
C GLY A 28 16.52 -1.52 -21.55
N ILE A 29 17.41 -2.51 -21.35
CA ILE A 29 17.11 -3.94 -21.56
C ILE A 29 16.05 -4.41 -20.57
N LEU A 30 16.21 -4.12 -19.27
CA LEU A 30 15.21 -4.46 -18.25
C LEU A 30 13.84 -3.87 -18.59
N ARG A 31 13.80 -2.58 -18.94
CA ARG A 31 12.57 -1.87 -19.31
C ARG A 31 11.88 -2.49 -20.52
N ALA A 32 12.64 -2.76 -21.58
CA ALA A 32 12.09 -3.40 -22.78
C ALA A 32 11.53 -4.79 -22.45
N GLY A 33 12.24 -5.58 -21.65
CA GLY A 33 11.79 -6.91 -21.21
C GLY A 33 10.55 -6.87 -20.32
N ALA A 34 10.51 -5.95 -19.34
CA ALA A 34 9.37 -5.74 -18.45
C ALA A 34 8.12 -5.39 -19.23
N ARG A 35 8.24 -4.42 -20.12
CA ARG A 35 7.14 -4.00 -20.99
C ARG A 35 6.68 -5.13 -21.90
N LEU A 36 7.61 -5.80 -22.61
CA LEU A 36 7.25 -6.85 -23.55
C LEU A 36 6.51 -8.02 -22.87
N ARG A 37 7.02 -8.52 -21.72
CA ARG A 37 6.40 -9.65 -21.00
C ARG A 37 5.04 -9.27 -20.44
N SER A 38 4.93 -8.11 -19.78
CA SER A 38 3.66 -7.65 -19.21
C SER A 38 2.62 -7.31 -20.29
N ASP A 39 3.01 -6.63 -21.38
CA ASP A 39 2.10 -6.30 -22.49
C ASP A 39 1.60 -7.57 -23.20
N ASN A 40 2.47 -8.57 -23.40
CA ASN A 40 2.08 -9.86 -23.98
C ASN A 40 1.12 -10.62 -23.04
N PHE A 41 1.42 -10.70 -21.74
CA PHE A 41 0.55 -11.36 -20.77
C PHE A 41 -0.84 -10.71 -20.73
N LEU A 42 -0.91 -9.37 -20.68
CA LEU A 42 -2.18 -8.63 -20.72
C LEU A 42 -2.91 -8.79 -22.05
N LYS A 43 -2.18 -8.88 -23.16
CA LYS A 43 -2.76 -9.19 -24.45
C LYS A 43 -3.40 -10.58 -24.42
N ASP A 44 -2.70 -11.59 -23.90
CA ASP A 44 -3.23 -12.96 -23.80
C ASP A 44 -4.45 -13.03 -22.86
N VAL A 45 -4.51 -12.22 -21.80
CA VAL A 45 -5.71 -12.05 -20.97
C VAL A 45 -6.85 -11.42 -21.77
N ARG A 46 -6.61 -10.30 -22.47
CA ARG A 46 -7.64 -9.64 -23.31
C ARG A 46 -8.16 -10.52 -24.42
N ASP A 47 -7.28 -11.29 -25.05
CA ASP A 47 -7.57 -12.22 -26.13
C ASP A 47 -8.15 -13.55 -25.61
N LYS A 48 -8.34 -13.68 -24.29
CA LYS A 48 -8.86 -14.86 -23.58
C LYS A 48 -8.02 -16.13 -23.76
N ALA A 49 -6.76 -16.00 -24.16
CA ALA A 49 -5.78 -17.09 -24.17
C ALA A 49 -5.33 -17.46 -22.74
N ILE A 50 -5.39 -16.49 -21.82
CA ILE A 50 -5.26 -16.70 -20.38
C ILE A 50 -6.59 -16.31 -19.74
N ASN A 51 -7.31 -17.28 -19.16
CA ASN A 51 -8.52 -16.97 -18.41
C ASN A 51 -8.16 -16.63 -16.96
N VAL A 52 -8.52 -15.42 -16.53
CA VAL A 52 -8.45 -14.97 -15.13
C VAL A 52 -9.82 -14.54 -14.60
N ASP A 53 -10.85 -14.51 -15.44
CA ASP A 53 -12.21 -14.15 -15.01
C ASP A 53 -12.86 -15.37 -14.37
N ASP A 54 -13.09 -15.25 -13.07
CA ASP A 54 -13.64 -16.27 -12.18
C ASP A 54 -14.84 -15.77 -11.38
N GLY A 55 -15.47 -14.68 -11.85
CA GLY A 55 -16.55 -14.00 -11.16
C GLY A 55 -16.10 -13.18 -9.95
N PHE A 56 -17.04 -12.43 -9.37
CA PHE A 56 -16.79 -11.49 -8.26
C PHE A 56 -17.46 -11.92 -6.95
N ASP A 57 -17.92 -13.16 -6.85
CA ASP A 57 -18.39 -13.72 -5.57
C ASP A 57 -17.26 -14.46 -4.85
N SER A 58 -17.35 -14.52 -3.52
CA SER A 58 -16.38 -15.22 -2.67
C SER A 58 -16.42 -16.74 -2.81
N ALA A 59 -17.46 -17.30 -3.43
CA ALA A 59 -17.53 -18.72 -3.71
C ALA A 59 -16.58 -19.08 -4.87
N SER A 60 -15.97 -20.26 -4.77
CA SER A 60 -15.16 -20.78 -5.87
C SER A 60 -16.04 -21.61 -6.80
N HIS A 61 -15.79 -21.45 -8.10
CA HIS A 61 -16.42 -22.25 -9.16
C HIS A 61 -15.38 -23.11 -9.89
N CYS A 62 -14.20 -23.32 -9.28
CA CYS A 62 -13.10 -24.11 -9.87
C CYS A 62 -12.68 -25.26 -8.94
N PRO A 63 -13.42 -26.39 -8.93
CA PRO A 63 -13.18 -27.49 -8.00
C PRO A 63 -11.78 -28.12 -8.11
N GLU A 64 -11.18 -28.07 -9.30
CA GLU A 64 -9.84 -28.60 -9.54
C GLU A 64 -8.76 -27.78 -8.81
N LEU A 65 -8.84 -26.44 -8.91
CA LEU A 65 -7.94 -25.55 -8.20
C LEU A 65 -8.20 -25.59 -6.69
N ASP A 66 -9.46 -25.65 -6.28
CA ASP A 66 -9.83 -25.76 -4.86
C ASP A 66 -9.24 -27.01 -4.24
N LYS A 67 -9.45 -28.17 -4.88
CA LYS A 67 -8.89 -29.44 -4.42
C LYS A 67 -7.37 -29.41 -4.35
N TRP A 68 -6.70 -28.75 -5.30
CA TRP A 68 -5.25 -28.62 -5.25
C TRP A 68 -4.82 -27.73 -4.08
N VAL A 69 -5.42 -26.55 -3.91
CA VAL A 69 -5.10 -25.62 -2.82
C VAL A 69 -5.38 -26.27 -1.47
N GLU A 70 -6.47 -27.00 -1.30
CA GLU A 70 -6.84 -27.70 -0.07
C GLU A 70 -5.99 -28.95 0.22
N SER A 71 -5.28 -29.48 -0.78
CA SER A 71 -4.40 -30.63 -0.58
C SER A 71 -3.18 -30.28 0.28
N GLU A 72 -2.65 -31.27 0.99
CA GLU A 72 -1.41 -31.13 1.76
C GLU A 72 -0.26 -30.58 0.89
N THR A 73 -0.10 -31.13 -0.34
CA THR A 73 0.91 -30.65 -1.28
C THR A 73 0.71 -29.19 -1.68
N GLY A 74 -0.54 -28.78 -1.95
CA GLY A 74 -0.85 -27.39 -2.29
C GLY A 74 -0.55 -26.44 -1.14
N GLN A 75 -1.04 -26.75 0.06
CA GLN A 75 -0.79 -25.96 1.27
C GLN A 75 0.70 -25.82 1.57
N THR A 76 1.47 -26.92 1.56
CA THR A 76 2.93 -26.89 1.80
C THR A 76 3.67 -26.10 0.72
N THR A 77 3.26 -26.22 -0.55
CA THR A 77 3.90 -25.50 -1.66
C THR A 77 3.64 -23.99 -1.56
N LEU A 78 2.41 -23.58 -1.25
CA LEU A 78 2.05 -22.17 -1.07
C LEU A 78 2.68 -21.57 0.19
N ALA A 79 2.77 -22.32 1.28
CA ALA A 79 3.51 -21.92 2.47
C ALA A 79 5.00 -21.69 2.15
N SER A 80 5.63 -22.63 1.45
CA SER A 80 7.02 -22.49 0.99
C SER A 80 7.22 -21.29 0.06
N LEU A 81 6.23 -20.97 -0.79
CA LEU A 81 6.27 -19.78 -1.63
C LEU A 81 6.25 -18.50 -0.80
N LEU A 82 5.33 -18.41 0.17
CA LEU A 82 5.22 -17.27 1.07
C LEU A 82 6.52 -17.04 1.87
N GLU A 83 7.08 -18.08 2.46
CA GLU A 83 8.34 -18.01 3.22
C GLU A 83 9.51 -17.51 2.35
N GLU A 84 9.63 -18.00 1.11
CA GLU A 84 10.72 -17.57 0.24
C GLU A 84 10.51 -16.14 -0.32
N LEU A 85 9.27 -15.71 -0.54
CA LEU A 85 8.97 -14.31 -0.88
C LEU A 85 9.25 -13.37 0.31
N GLN A 86 8.97 -13.81 1.54
CA GLN A 86 9.36 -13.10 2.76
C GLN A 86 10.87 -12.95 2.88
N ASP A 87 11.61 -14.05 2.70
CA ASP A 87 13.07 -14.05 2.73
C ASP A 87 13.66 -13.14 1.65
N LEU A 88 13.07 -13.15 0.44
CA LEU A 88 13.43 -12.22 -0.64
C LEU A 88 13.28 -10.77 -0.18
N VAL A 89 12.09 -10.38 0.29
CA VAL A 89 11.86 -9.02 0.80
C VAL A 89 12.87 -8.65 1.89
N LYS A 90 13.01 -9.49 2.91
CA LYS A 90 13.88 -9.25 4.07
C LYS A 90 15.33 -9.03 3.66
N SER A 91 15.88 -9.98 2.90
CA SER A 91 17.24 -9.90 2.36
C SER A 91 17.43 -8.65 1.49
N SER A 92 16.37 -8.19 0.81
CA SER A 92 16.47 -7.03 -0.08
C SER A 92 16.65 -5.75 0.66
N PHE A 93 15.88 -5.61 1.73
CA PHE A 93 16.04 -4.52 2.64
C PHE A 93 17.37 -4.55 3.38
N GLU A 94 17.84 -5.70 3.85
CA GLU A 94 19.15 -5.81 4.53
C GLU A 94 20.31 -5.36 3.61
N LEU A 95 20.24 -5.69 2.32
CA LEU A 95 21.23 -5.26 1.33
C LEU A 95 21.13 -3.78 0.96
N LEU A 96 19.91 -3.27 0.82
CA LEU A 96 19.64 -1.84 0.65
C LEU A 96 20.21 -1.03 1.83
N GLU A 97 19.98 -1.48 3.07
CA GLU A 97 20.51 -0.85 4.29
C GLU A 97 22.05 -0.85 4.34
N ASP A 98 22.74 -1.94 3.96
CA ASP A 98 24.22 -1.94 3.88
C ASP A 98 24.74 -0.91 2.86
N ARG A 99 24.05 -0.72 1.72
CA ARG A 99 24.42 0.29 0.71
C ARG A 99 24.19 1.72 1.21
N GLN A 100 23.18 1.94 2.06
CA GLN A 100 22.87 3.25 2.67
C GLN A 100 24.06 3.79 3.48
N THR A 101 24.74 2.92 4.24
CA THR A 101 25.94 3.30 5.00
C THR A 101 27.06 3.83 4.10
N ARG A 102 27.04 3.48 2.80
CA ARG A 102 28.10 3.82 1.84
C ARG A 102 27.77 4.99 0.91
N THR A 103 26.50 5.27 0.62
CA THR A 103 26.13 6.19 -0.48
C THR A 103 25.10 7.28 -0.17
N ARG A 104 24.47 7.29 1.03
CA ARG A 104 23.39 8.26 1.39
C ARG A 104 22.24 8.35 0.36
N GLN A 105 21.99 7.31 -0.44
CA GLN A 105 20.90 7.28 -1.42
C GLN A 105 19.58 6.76 -0.81
N GLN A 106 18.46 7.27 -1.33
CA GLN A 106 17.11 6.86 -1.00
C GLN A 106 16.88 5.40 -1.45
N LEU A 107 16.45 4.52 -0.54
CA LEU A 107 16.35 3.08 -0.82
C LEU A 107 15.03 2.68 -1.47
N LEU A 108 13.97 3.44 -1.24
CA LEU A 108 12.63 3.21 -1.75
C LEU A 108 11.96 4.55 -1.98
N PRO A 109 10.99 4.63 -2.89
CA PRO A 109 10.17 5.82 -2.97
C PRO A 109 9.43 6.03 -1.64
N ILE A 110 9.35 7.29 -1.18
CA ILE A 110 8.72 7.65 0.11
C ILE A 110 7.28 7.13 0.14
N GLY A 111 6.88 6.42 1.21
CA GLY A 111 5.55 5.82 1.36
C GLY A 111 5.36 4.43 0.72
N HIS A 112 6.45 3.73 0.40
CA HIS A 112 6.47 2.35 -0.12
C HIS A 112 7.55 1.50 0.57
N ASP A 113 7.56 1.47 1.90
CA ASP A 113 8.56 0.78 2.73
C ASP A 113 8.05 -0.57 3.31
N LYS A 114 8.83 -1.17 4.22
CA LYS A 114 8.43 -2.42 4.92
C LYS A 114 7.09 -2.31 5.65
N TRP A 115 6.73 -1.11 6.12
CA TRP A 115 5.50 -0.89 6.87
C TRP A 115 4.29 -0.94 5.96
N GLN A 116 4.39 -0.28 4.81
CA GLN A 116 3.38 -0.38 3.76
C GLN A 116 3.07 -1.84 3.41
N MET A 117 4.11 -2.64 3.17
CA MET A 117 3.97 -4.07 2.87
C MET A 117 3.33 -4.86 4.03
N ALA A 118 3.62 -4.49 5.28
CA ALA A 118 3.00 -5.10 6.46
C ALA A 118 1.52 -4.75 6.59
N LYS A 119 1.15 -3.49 6.32
CA LYS A 119 -0.24 -3.01 6.29
C LYS A 119 -1.04 -3.72 5.20
N ASP A 120 -0.47 -3.92 4.01
CA ASP A 120 -1.13 -4.68 2.93
C ASP A 120 -1.38 -6.14 3.32
N ALA A 121 -0.41 -6.76 4.00
CA ALA A 121 -0.57 -8.11 4.53
C ALA A 121 -1.65 -8.18 5.63
N ALA A 122 -1.68 -7.22 6.57
CA ALA A 122 -2.71 -7.15 7.60
C ALA A 122 -4.11 -6.93 7.01
N GLU A 123 -4.22 -6.05 6.02
CA GLU A 123 -5.48 -5.77 5.31
C GLU A 123 -5.95 -7.00 4.52
N ALA A 124 -5.03 -7.76 3.91
CA ALA A 124 -5.37 -9.03 3.27
C ALA A 124 -5.92 -10.06 4.26
N LEU A 125 -5.34 -10.15 5.46
CA LEU A 125 -5.82 -11.05 6.52
C LEU A 125 -7.19 -10.61 7.05
N ARG A 126 -7.42 -9.31 7.19
CA ARG A 126 -8.74 -8.74 7.54
C ARG A 126 -9.77 -9.08 6.48
N TYR A 127 -9.44 -8.86 5.21
CA TYR A 127 -10.31 -9.19 4.09
C TYR A 127 -10.62 -10.69 4.06
N LEU A 128 -9.63 -11.55 4.31
CA LEU A 128 -9.83 -13.00 4.41
C LEU A 128 -10.80 -13.37 5.55
N GLU A 129 -10.66 -12.77 6.73
CA GLU A 129 -11.52 -12.98 7.90
C GLU A 129 -12.98 -12.57 7.63
N MET A 130 -13.17 -11.41 6.99
CA MET A 130 -14.47 -10.79 6.74
C MET A 130 -15.21 -11.41 5.56
N GLU A 131 -14.54 -11.61 4.42
CA GLU A 131 -15.16 -12.07 3.17
C GLU A 131 -15.18 -13.59 3.02
N ARG A 132 -14.29 -14.29 3.74
CA ARG A 132 -14.16 -15.76 3.71
C ARG A 132 -14.17 -16.34 2.28
N PRO A 133 -13.32 -15.84 1.36
CA PRO A 133 -13.19 -16.44 0.04
C PRO A 133 -12.91 -17.95 0.13
N GLN A 134 -13.55 -18.71 -0.74
CA GLN A 134 -13.47 -20.17 -0.75
C GLN A 134 -12.38 -20.67 -1.70
N GLY A 135 -11.85 -21.86 -1.38
CA GLY A 135 -10.94 -22.59 -2.25
C GLY A 135 -9.73 -21.76 -2.68
N TYR A 136 -9.41 -21.78 -3.97
CA TYR A 136 -8.21 -21.09 -4.45
C TYR A 136 -8.27 -19.56 -4.28
N LYS A 137 -9.46 -18.95 -4.26
CA LYS A 137 -9.62 -17.48 -4.09
C LYS A 137 -9.02 -16.99 -2.77
N ALA A 138 -8.98 -17.81 -1.72
CA ALA A 138 -8.33 -17.49 -0.45
C ALA A 138 -6.82 -17.24 -0.58
N ALA A 139 -6.18 -17.75 -1.63
CA ALA A 139 -4.76 -17.53 -1.89
C ALA A 139 -4.43 -16.09 -2.37
N PHE A 140 -5.42 -15.20 -2.54
CA PHE A 140 -5.20 -13.77 -2.89
C PHE A 140 -4.29 -13.03 -1.90
N VAL A 141 -4.15 -13.54 -0.67
CA VAL A 141 -3.24 -12.99 0.35
C VAL A 141 -1.80 -12.95 -0.17
N ILE A 142 -1.39 -13.93 -0.99
CA ILE A 142 -0.05 -13.98 -1.57
C ILE A 142 0.21 -12.79 -2.49
N PRO A 143 -0.54 -12.57 -3.61
CA PRO A 143 -0.32 -11.41 -4.44
C PRO A 143 -0.58 -10.10 -3.68
N THR A 144 -1.44 -10.06 -2.65
CA THR A 144 -1.66 -8.83 -1.87
C THR A 144 -0.40 -8.42 -1.08
N ALA A 145 0.21 -9.35 -0.36
CA ALA A 145 1.40 -9.08 0.45
C ALA A 145 2.64 -8.72 -0.39
N PHE A 146 2.66 -9.07 -1.68
CA PHE A 146 3.85 -8.98 -2.53
C PHE A 146 3.62 -8.21 -3.84
N HIS A 147 2.49 -7.51 -4.00
CA HIS A 147 2.21 -6.74 -5.21
C HIS A 147 3.22 -5.61 -5.44
N ASP A 148 3.85 -5.12 -4.38
CA ASP A 148 4.82 -4.02 -4.37
C ASP A 148 6.29 -4.49 -4.37
N LEU A 149 6.59 -5.78 -4.61
CA LEU A 149 7.97 -6.30 -4.71
C LEU A 149 8.87 -5.48 -5.65
N GLY A 150 8.32 -5.01 -6.76
CA GLY A 150 9.00 -4.19 -7.74
C GLY A 150 9.45 -2.83 -7.22
N ARG A 151 8.88 -2.31 -6.12
CA ARG A 151 9.32 -1.08 -5.46
C ARG A 151 10.74 -1.19 -4.92
N ILE A 152 11.11 -2.37 -4.43
CA ILE A 152 12.47 -2.69 -3.97
C ILE A 152 13.48 -2.53 -5.10
N LEU A 153 13.13 -3.06 -6.28
CA LEU A 153 13.98 -2.93 -7.46
C LEU A 153 13.99 -1.49 -7.98
N GLU A 154 12.85 -0.79 -8.00
CA GLU A 154 12.76 0.63 -8.34
C GLU A 154 13.70 1.48 -7.48
N GLY A 155 13.67 1.26 -6.16
CA GLY A 155 14.56 1.90 -5.21
C GLY A 155 16.04 1.58 -5.42
N TRP A 156 16.37 0.32 -5.75
CA TRP A 156 17.74 -0.07 -6.13
C TRP A 156 18.27 0.68 -7.36
N MET A 157 17.37 1.07 -8.26
CA MET A 157 17.64 1.72 -9.54
C MET A 157 17.57 3.25 -9.52
N MET A 158 17.23 3.87 -8.38
CA MET A 158 17.21 5.33 -8.23
C MET A 158 18.65 5.89 -8.28
N ASP A 159 19.09 6.27 -9.48
CA ASP A 159 20.33 7.01 -9.77
C ASP A 159 20.00 8.19 -10.71
N ASP A 160 20.73 9.29 -10.59
CA ASP A 160 20.57 10.54 -11.37
C ASP A 160 20.70 10.32 -12.89
N LYS A 161 21.23 9.15 -13.29
CA LYS A 161 21.45 8.73 -14.68
C LYS A 161 20.23 8.09 -15.36
N ASN A 162 19.21 7.69 -14.60
CA ASN A 162 18.01 7.03 -15.12
C ASN A 162 16.80 7.97 -14.98
N PRO A 163 16.57 8.88 -15.95
CA PRO A 163 15.56 9.92 -15.82
C PRO A 163 14.17 9.31 -15.65
N HIS A 164 13.39 9.87 -14.72
CA HIS A 164 12.06 9.39 -14.33
C HIS A 164 11.06 9.24 -15.49
N THR A 165 11.28 9.96 -16.60
CA THR A 165 10.50 9.82 -17.84
C THR A 165 10.61 8.43 -18.48
N ASN A 166 11.59 7.63 -18.07
CA ASN A 166 11.87 6.31 -18.57
C ASN A 166 11.59 5.20 -17.55
N TRP A 167 10.96 5.50 -16.42
CA TRP A 167 10.76 4.52 -15.36
C TRP A 167 9.91 3.33 -15.78
N VAL A 168 10.35 2.14 -15.36
CA VAL A 168 9.54 0.92 -15.43
C VAL A 168 8.51 0.98 -14.30
N PRO A 169 7.22 0.84 -14.58
CA PRO A 169 6.19 0.80 -13.55
C PRO A 169 6.46 -0.33 -12.56
N HIS A 170 6.32 -0.05 -11.26
CA HIS A 170 6.63 -1.03 -10.22
C HIS A 170 5.78 -2.29 -10.36
N ALA A 171 4.51 -2.18 -10.75
CA ALA A 171 3.65 -3.34 -11.01
C ALA A 171 4.22 -4.27 -12.10
N GLN A 172 4.89 -3.72 -13.14
CA GLN A 172 5.57 -4.52 -14.16
C GLN A 172 6.82 -5.19 -13.60
N LEU A 173 7.57 -4.52 -12.72
CA LEU A 173 8.72 -5.10 -12.04
C LEU A 173 8.30 -6.21 -11.06
N SER A 174 7.25 -5.98 -10.27
CA SER A 174 6.66 -6.98 -9.37
C SER A 174 6.19 -8.21 -10.15
N PHE A 175 5.49 -8.00 -11.28
CA PHE A 175 5.09 -9.06 -12.18
C PHE A 175 6.29 -9.88 -12.66
N LEU A 176 7.36 -9.22 -13.14
CA LEU A 176 8.55 -9.92 -13.61
C LEU A 176 9.22 -10.76 -12.52
N MET A 177 9.41 -10.15 -11.33
CA MET A 177 10.06 -10.81 -10.21
C MET A 177 9.24 -12.02 -9.74
N LEU A 178 7.91 -11.86 -9.61
CA LEU A 178 7.03 -12.94 -9.22
C LEU A 178 6.97 -14.06 -10.28
N ASP A 179 6.91 -13.73 -11.57
CA ASP A 179 6.91 -14.73 -12.65
C ASP A 179 8.19 -15.56 -12.65
N ASP A 180 9.34 -14.92 -12.40
CA ASP A 180 10.62 -15.61 -12.28
C ASP A 180 10.69 -16.51 -11.03
N VAL A 181 10.07 -16.11 -9.91
CA VAL A 181 9.90 -16.99 -8.73
C VAL A 181 9.04 -18.20 -9.10
N LEU A 182 7.84 -17.97 -9.63
CA LEU A 182 6.86 -19.01 -9.95
C LEU A 182 7.35 -19.97 -11.06
N SER A 183 8.31 -19.55 -11.87
CA SER A 183 8.91 -20.36 -12.94
C SER A 183 9.94 -21.38 -12.46
N GLN A 184 10.40 -21.29 -11.21
CA GLN A 184 11.39 -22.23 -10.68
C GLN A 184 10.85 -23.66 -10.59
N GLN A 185 11.77 -24.63 -10.69
CA GLN A 185 11.45 -26.05 -10.67
C GLN A 185 10.63 -26.45 -9.43
N LYS A 186 10.94 -25.87 -8.27
CA LYS A 186 10.23 -26.11 -7.00
C LYS A 186 8.73 -25.74 -7.07
N TYR A 187 8.36 -24.74 -7.85
CA TYR A 187 6.99 -24.24 -7.97
C TYR A 187 6.28 -24.71 -9.24
N GLN A 188 6.84 -25.66 -9.98
CA GLN A 188 6.19 -26.24 -11.17
C GLN A 188 4.89 -26.96 -10.83
N ALA A 189 4.73 -27.46 -9.60
CA ALA A 189 3.52 -28.12 -9.14
C ALA A 189 2.33 -27.17 -8.92
N ILE A 190 2.56 -25.85 -8.81
CA ILE A 190 1.47 -24.87 -8.71
C ILE A 190 0.74 -24.84 -10.07
N PRO A 191 -0.59 -25.03 -10.11
CA PRO A 191 -1.37 -24.97 -11.34
C PRO A 191 -1.12 -23.66 -12.10
N LYS A 192 -1.02 -23.75 -13.43
CA LYS A 192 -0.72 -22.61 -14.30
C LYS A 192 -1.77 -21.51 -14.16
N GLU A 193 -3.02 -21.91 -14.03
CA GLU A 193 -4.17 -21.03 -13.83
C GLU A 193 -4.02 -20.20 -12.55
N LEU A 194 -3.64 -20.84 -11.43
CA LEU A 194 -3.40 -20.12 -10.17
C LEU A 194 -2.22 -19.14 -10.28
N LYS A 195 -1.14 -19.52 -10.97
CA LYS A 195 -0.03 -18.59 -11.27
C LYS A 195 -0.51 -17.38 -12.08
N ASN A 196 -1.34 -17.60 -13.09
CA ASN A 196 -1.91 -16.51 -13.89
C ASN A 196 -2.77 -15.56 -13.05
N HIS A 197 -3.56 -16.07 -12.11
CA HIS A 197 -4.34 -15.23 -11.18
C HIS A 197 -3.41 -14.37 -10.31
N PHE A 198 -2.34 -14.94 -9.74
CA PHE A 198 -1.36 -14.19 -8.96
C PHE A 198 -0.69 -13.09 -9.79
N LEU A 199 -0.18 -13.45 -10.96
CA LEU A 199 0.52 -12.53 -11.86
C LEU A 199 -0.40 -11.40 -12.35
N TYR A 200 -1.64 -11.73 -12.72
CA TYR A 200 -2.62 -10.73 -13.12
C TYR A 200 -2.99 -9.79 -11.98
N ALA A 201 -3.20 -10.32 -10.77
CA ALA A 201 -3.53 -9.49 -9.61
C ALA A 201 -2.39 -8.51 -9.27
N VAL A 202 -1.13 -8.97 -9.30
CA VAL A 202 0.04 -8.11 -9.14
C VAL A 202 0.18 -7.10 -10.27
N LEU A 203 -0.14 -7.43 -11.51
CA LEU A 203 0.02 -6.48 -12.62
C LEU A 203 -1.10 -5.44 -12.67
N ALA A 204 -2.32 -5.83 -12.31
CA ALA A 204 -3.51 -5.00 -12.39
C ALA A 204 -3.74 -4.12 -11.15
N HIS A 205 -3.05 -4.35 -10.02
CA HIS A 205 -3.30 -3.60 -8.78
C HIS A 205 -3.19 -2.07 -8.96
N SER A 206 -2.24 -1.63 -9.79
CA SER A 206 -1.97 -0.20 -10.03
C SER A 206 -2.84 0.43 -11.12
N TYR A 207 -3.85 -0.27 -11.66
CA TYR A 207 -4.75 0.27 -12.68
C TYR A 207 -5.86 1.11 -12.05
N SER A 208 -6.28 2.17 -12.76
CA SER A 208 -7.41 2.99 -12.33
C SER A 208 -8.73 2.23 -12.41
N GLU A 209 -8.88 1.35 -13.39
CA GLU A 209 -10.02 0.45 -13.53
C GLU A 209 -9.92 -0.76 -12.59
N ASN A 210 -11.09 -1.31 -12.21
CA ASN A 210 -11.15 -2.52 -11.40
C ASN A 210 -10.68 -3.74 -12.20
N GLY A 211 -9.91 -4.61 -11.56
CA GLY A 211 -9.42 -5.84 -12.16
C GLY A 211 -10.53 -6.80 -12.59
N GLN A 212 -10.19 -7.72 -13.49
CA GLN A 212 -11.13 -8.68 -14.10
C GLN A 212 -11.39 -9.93 -13.26
N SER A 213 -10.58 -10.20 -12.23
CA SER A 213 -10.70 -11.40 -11.38
C SER A 213 -11.02 -11.07 -9.93
N TYR A 214 -11.59 -12.03 -9.19
CA TYR A 214 -11.77 -11.94 -7.74
C TYR A 214 -10.47 -11.48 -7.04
N MET A 215 -9.38 -12.21 -7.30
CA MET A 215 -8.10 -11.94 -6.64
C MET A 215 -7.57 -10.55 -6.96
N SER A 216 -7.66 -10.11 -8.21
CA SER A 216 -7.18 -8.78 -8.60
C SER A 216 -7.95 -7.67 -7.91
N ARG A 217 -9.26 -7.82 -7.72
CA ARG A 217 -10.09 -6.85 -7.01
C ARG A 217 -9.89 -6.88 -5.52
N ALA A 218 -9.68 -8.04 -4.92
CA ALA A 218 -9.32 -8.16 -3.50
C ALA A 218 -7.96 -7.49 -3.23
N VAL A 219 -6.95 -7.76 -4.07
CA VAL A 219 -5.63 -7.09 -3.99
C VAL A 219 -5.78 -5.56 -4.14
N GLN A 220 -6.53 -5.09 -5.14
CA GLN A 220 -6.81 -3.66 -5.30
C GLN A 220 -7.59 -3.07 -4.11
N ALA A 221 -8.51 -3.82 -3.50
CA ALA A 221 -9.26 -3.37 -2.33
C ALA A 221 -8.31 -3.11 -1.17
N CYS A 222 -7.43 -4.07 -0.88
CA CYS A 222 -6.46 -3.96 0.20
C CYS A 222 -5.46 -2.81 -0.02
N ASP A 223 -4.82 -2.73 -1.20
CA ASP A 223 -3.84 -1.68 -1.51
C ASP A 223 -4.45 -0.26 -1.40
N ARG A 224 -5.68 -0.09 -1.93
CA ARG A 224 -6.36 1.22 -1.93
C ARG A 224 -6.78 1.68 -0.53
N MET A 225 -6.93 0.79 0.45
CA MET A 225 -7.24 1.20 1.84
C MET A 225 -6.23 2.18 2.41
N GLN A 226 -4.99 2.11 1.93
CA GLN A 226 -3.88 2.94 2.39
C GLN A 226 -3.86 4.34 1.72
N LEU A 227 -4.76 4.62 0.78
CA LEU A 227 -4.85 5.92 0.09
C LEU A 227 -5.84 6.89 0.76
N ILE A 228 -6.62 6.41 1.73
CA ILE A 228 -7.63 7.18 2.47
C ILE A 228 -7.42 7.05 3.98
N GLY A 229 -8.15 7.88 4.72
CA GLY A 229 -8.10 7.89 6.18
C GLY A 229 -6.79 8.49 6.70
N PRO A 230 -6.40 8.15 7.94
CA PRO A 230 -5.20 8.70 8.54
C PRO A 230 -3.92 8.27 7.81
N GLU A 231 -3.82 7.02 7.34
CA GLU A 231 -2.67 6.57 6.54
C GLU A 231 -2.53 7.38 5.25
N GLY A 232 -3.65 7.58 4.53
CA GLY A 232 -3.69 8.44 3.36
C GLY A 232 -3.12 9.84 3.64
N VAL A 233 -3.52 10.49 4.74
CA VAL A 233 -3.01 11.82 5.14
C VAL A 233 -1.49 11.83 5.28
N PHE A 234 -0.92 10.88 6.03
CA PHE A 234 0.53 10.80 6.19
C PHE A 234 1.23 10.50 4.86
N ARG A 235 0.67 9.61 4.02
CA ARG A 235 1.24 9.31 2.69
C ARG A 235 1.19 10.51 1.75
N ALA A 236 0.07 11.22 1.63
CA ALA A 236 -0.01 12.41 0.76
C ALA A 236 1.00 13.48 1.19
N TRP A 237 1.15 13.69 2.49
CA TRP A 237 2.05 14.71 3.03
C TRP A 237 3.53 14.33 3.05
N THR A 238 3.87 13.08 2.75
CA THR A 238 5.25 12.60 2.65
C THR A 238 5.64 12.42 1.19
N PHE A 239 4.76 11.83 0.39
CA PHE A 239 4.91 11.58 -1.04
C PHE A 239 4.98 12.87 -1.88
N ILE A 240 4.04 13.79 -1.70
CA ILE A 240 3.94 15.02 -2.50
C ILE A 240 5.18 15.93 -2.34
N PRO A 241 5.67 16.21 -1.12
CA PRO A 241 6.91 16.97 -0.92
C PRO A 241 8.16 16.23 -1.38
N ALA A 242 8.29 14.93 -1.09
CA ALA A 242 9.45 14.14 -1.47
C ALA A 242 9.74 14.16 -2.97
N TYR A 243 8.70 13.96 -3.77
CA TYR A 243 8.82 13.88 -5.22
C TYR A 243 9.05 15.26 -5.86
N LYS A 244 8.47 16.33 -5.30
CA LYS A 244 8.58 17.70 -5.84
C LYS A 244 9.79 18.48 -5.37
N LEU A 245 10.14 18.35 -4.09
CA LEU A 245 11.10 19.26 -3.46
C LEU A 245 12.55 18.90 -3.80
N ASP A 246 12.83 17.75 -4.39
CA ASP A 246 14.14 17.48 -5.01
C ASP A 246 14.18 17.73 -6.52
N GLY A 247 13.08 18.22 -7.13
CA GLY A 247 13.07 18.71 -8.52
C GLY A 247 13.36 17.67 -9.62
N ALA A 248 13.71 16.44 -9.26
CA ALA A 248 14.05 15.38 -10.20
C ALA A 248 12.93 14.35 -10.36
N VAL A 249 12.18 14.03 -9.29
CA VAL A 249 11.30 12.86 -9.25
C VAL A 249 9.89 13.18 -9.74
N GLY A 250 9.70 13.26 -11.06
CA GLY A 250 8.37 13.38 -11.68
C GLY A 250 7.96 12.08 -12.37
N TYR A 251 6.71 11.65 -12.23
CA TYR A 251 6.16 10.59 -13.09
C TYR A 251 6.33 10.96 -14.57
N PRO A 252 6.50 9.97 -15.48
CA PRO A 252 6.62 10.25 -16.90
C PRO A 252 5.48 11.15 -17.39
N LYS A 253 5.82 12.24 -18.09
CA LYS A 253 4.84 13.09 -18.81
C LYS A 253 4.04 12.32 -19.87
N ASN A 254 4.46 11.09 -20.17
CA ASN A 254 3.81 10.18 -21.09
C ASN A 254 2.42 9.86 -20.53
N GLY A 255 1.39 10.14 -21.33
CA GLY A 255 -0.02 10.19 -20.92
C GLY A 255 -0.67 8.91 -20.39
N LEU A 256 0.08 7.91 -19.94
CA LEU A 256 -0.43 6.73 -19.25
C LEU A 256 -0.54 6.92 -17.73
N TYR A 257 0.27 7.80 -17.12
CA TYR A 257 0.26 8.09 -15.66
C TYR A 257 -0.31 9.47 -15.31
N ASN A 258 -0.43 10.38 -16.28
CA ASN A 258 -1.14 11.67 -16.16
C ASN A 258 -2.67 11.50 -16.16
N GLN A 259 -3.17 10.34 -15.77
CA GLN A 259 -4.60 10.08 -15.75
C GLN A 259 -5.03 10.14 -14.29
N GLU A 260 -5.95 11.06 -14.02
CA GLU A 260 -6.89 11.03 -12.90
C GLU A 260 -6.51 11.73 -11.60
N LEU A 261 -5.25 11.84 -11.18
CA LEU A 261 -4.93 12.61 -9.97
C LEU A 261 -5.08 14.14 -10.19
N PRO A 262 -5.50 14.93 -9.17
CA PRO A 262 -5.43 16.39 -9.21
C PRO A 262 -4.04 16.83 -9.65
N GLN A 263 -3.90 18.03 -10.24
CA GLN A 263 -2.57 18.57 -10.52
C GLN A 263 -1.74 18.48 -9.25
N MET A 264 -0.78 17.56 -9.22
CA MET A 264 0.03 17.30 -8.04
C MET A 264 1.24 18.20 -8.17
N TYR A 265 1.11 19.54 -8.14
CA TYR A 265 2.26 20.44 -8.36
C TYR A 265 2.55 21.44 -7.22
N GLN A 266 1.66 21.56 -6.23
CA GLN A 266 1.84 22.39 -5.04
C GLN A 266 1.61 21.61 -3.71
N LEU A 267 2.14 22.08 -2.57
CA LEU A 267 2.09 21.40 -1.24
C LEU A 267 0.76 21.60 -0.50
N ASN A 268 0.12 22.73 -0.75
CA ASN A 268 -1.27 23.06 -0.38
C ASN A 268 -2.32 22.15 -1.09
N GLU A 269 -1.90 21.26 -1.99
CA GLU A 269 -2.78 20.33 -2.72
C GLU A 269 -2.86 18.92 -2.09
N SER A 270 -2.16 18.66 -0.99
CA SER A 270 -2.20 17.35 -0.30
C SER A 270 -3.61 17.00 0.22
N MET A 271 -4.32 17.96 0.81
CA MET A 271 -5.69 17.74 1.28
C MET A 271 -6.68 17.52 0.12
N PRO A 272 -6.61 18.27 -1.01
CA PRO A 272 -7.34 17.91 -2.22
C PRO A 272 -7.07 16.51 -2.79
N VAL A 273 -5.87 15.94 -2.61
CA VAL A 273 -5.58 14.55 -3.03
C VAL A 273 -6.33 13.55 -2.15
N ILE A 274 -6.34 13.75 -0.83
CA ILE A 274 -7.12 12.94 0.11
C ILE A 274 -8.62 13.02 -0.17
N GLU A 275 -9.08 14.22 -0.51
CA GLU A 275 -10.45 14.46 -0.91
C GLU A 275 -10.80 13.75 -2.22
N TYR A 276 -9.91 13.83 -3.22
CA TYR A 276 -10.05 13.13 -4.49
C TYR A 276 -10.17 11.62 -4.31
N PHE A 277 -9.25 11.00 -3.55
CA PHE A 277 -9.32 9.56 -3.30
C PHE A 277 -10.62 9.18 -2.60
N ALA A 278 -11.08 9.96 -1.63
CA ALA A 278 -12.34 9.67 -0.95
C ALA A 278 -13.59 9.77 -1.84
N ARG A 279 -13.55 10.54 -2.93
CA ARG A 279 -14.66 10.66 -3.90
C ARG A 279 -14.58 9.67 -5.05
N CYS A 280 -13.36 9.41 -5.51
CA CYS A 280 -13.10 8.78 -6.79
C CYS A 280 -12.56 7.35 -6.65
N MET A 281 -12.21 6.90 -5.43
CA MET A 281 -11.80 5.54 -5.20
C MET A 281 -12.93 4.59 -5.63
N PRO A 282 -12.69 3.72 -6.63
CA PRO A 282 -13.70 2.78 -7.07
C PRO A 282 -14.10 1.88 -5.90
N ARG A 283 -15.40 1.64 -5.75
CA ARG A 283 -15.87 0.59 -4.84
C ARG A 283 -15.37 -0.74 -5.39
N ASN A 284 -14.43 -1.32 -4.66
CA ASN A 284 -13.96 -2.67 -4.92
C ASN A 284 -14.88 -3.70 -4.25
N GLN A 285 -14.57 -4.96 -4.54
CA GLN A 285 -15.27 -6.15 -4.09
C GLN A 285 -15.28 -6.30 -2.56
N GLY A 286 -16.26 -7.05 -2.06
CA GLY A 286 -16.41 -7.42 -0.66
C GLY A 286 -17.48 -6.59 0.05
N ASP A 287 -18.63 -7.20 0.31
CA ASP A 287 -19.76 -6.53 0.96
C ASP A 287 -19.51 -6.34 2.47
N SER A 288 -18.90 -7.34 3.11
CA SER A 288 -18.58 -7.33 4.54
C SER A 288 -17.38 -6.43 4.83
N HIS A 289 -16.29 -6.57 4.07
CA HIS A 289 -15.11 -5.71 4.05
C HIS A 289 -15.49 -4.27 3.72
N GLY A 290 -16.54 -4.06 2.93
CA GLY A 290 -17.15 -2.76 2.69
C GLY A 290 -17.51 -2.00 3.98
N GLN A 291 -17.81 -2.68 5.09
CA GLN A 291 -18.05 -2.05 6.40
C GLN A 291 -16.77 -1.44 6.98
N TRP A 292 -15.64 -2.16 6.92
CA TRP A 292 -14.33 -1.65 7.30
C TRP A 292 -13.94 -0.46 6.43
N ARG A 293 -14.11 -0.57 5.10
CA ARG A 293 -13.88 0.55 4.18
C ARG A 293 -14.73 1.76 4.56
N ASN A 294 -16.01 1.56 4.86
CA ASN A 294 -16.90 2.65 5.26
C ASN A 294 -16.41 3.36 6.53
N ARG A 295 -15.84 2.64 7.51
CA ARG A 295 -15.19 3.25 8.68
C ARG A 295 -14.02 4.14 8.26
N ILE A 296 -13.09 3.64 7.44
CA ILE A 296 -11.94 4.43 7.00
C ILE A 296 -12.36 5.64 6.16
N GLU A 297 -13.40 5.50 5.33
CA GLU A 297 -13.98 6.61 4.58
C GLU A 297 -14.61 7.68 5.50
N LEU A 298 -15.22 7.28 6.63
CA LEU A 298 -15.74 8.22 7.64
C LEU A 298 -14.61 8.93 8.38
N GLU A 299 -13.56 8.20 8.76
CA GLU A 299 -12.34 8.77 9.35
C GLU A 299 -11.71 9.80 8.40
N ASN A 300 -11.59 9.46 7.12
CA ASN A 300 -11.12 10.37 6.08
C ASN A 300 -11.96 11.64 5.99
N LEU A 301 -13.30 11.51 5.97
CA LEU A 301 -14.20 12.65 5.88
C LEU A 301 -14.15 13.50 7.16
N ALA A 302 -13.97 12.90 8.34
CA ALA A 302 -13.80 13.62 9.60
C ALA A 302 -12.50 14.47 9.59
N LEU A 303 -11.42 13.95 9.02
CA LEU A 303 -10.17 14.70 8.80
C LEU A 303 -10.39 15.86 7.82
N LEU A 304 -11.07 15.64 6.69
CA LEU A 304 -11.40 16.70 5.73
C LEU A 304 -12.32 17.78 6.32
N LEU A 305 -13.31 17.39 7.14
CA LEU A 305 -14.20 18.32 7.85
C LEU A 305 -13.44 19.16 8.88
N THR A 306 -12.40 18.60 9.50
CA THR A 306 -11.51 19.36 10.39
C THR A 306 -10.73 20.42 9.61
N TYR A 307 -10.22 20.08 8.43
CA TYR A 307 -9.54 21.07 7.58
C TYR A 307 -10.51 22.13 7.00
N GLN A 308 -11.75 21.73 6.70
CA GLN A 308 -12.79 22.60 6.13
C GLN A 308 -13.09 23.83 7.02
N THR A 309 -12.85 23.76 8.33
CA THR A 309 -13.09 24.91 9.23
C THR A 309 -12.24 26.13 8.86
N ALA A 310 -11.07 25.92 8.25
CA ALA A 310 -10.22 26.99 7.74
C ALA A 310 -10.31 27.16 6.22
N VAL A 311 -10.60 26.08 5.48
CA VAL A 311 -10.74 26.09 4.02
C VAL A 311 -12.14 25.59 3.63
N PRO A 312 -13.19 26.44 3.71
CA PRO A 312 -14.59 26.01 3.52
C PRO A 312 -14.86 25.30 2.19
N THR A 313 -14.05 25.59 1.18
CA THR A 313 -14.22 25.11 -0.19
C THR A 313 -13.54 23.76 -0.46
N ILE A 314 -12.86 23.14 0.52
CA ILE A 314 -12.16 21.87 0.30
C ILE A 314 -13.10 20.73 -0.09
N LEU A 315 -14.35 20.75 0.38
CA LEU A 315 -15.37 19.74 0.04
C LEU A 315 -16.27 20.18 -1.13
N ASP A 316 -15.96 21.28 -1.82
CA ASP A 316 -16.74 21.73 -2.97
C ASP A 316 -16.41 20.88 -4.20
N PRO A 317 -17.34 20.02 -4.67
CA PRO A 317 -17.09 19.12 -5.80
C PRO A 317 -16.79 19.89 -7.10
N LYS A 318 -17.17 21.17 -7.21
CA LYS A 318 -16.89 22.01 -8.40
C LYS A 318 -15.44 22.48 -8.46
N LYS A 319 -14.68 22.36 -7.37
CA LYS A 319 -13.28 22.81 -7.30
C LYS A 319 -12.26 21.68 -7.40
N VAL A 320 -12.71 20.44 -7.44
CA VAL A 320 -11.82 19.30 -7.68
C VAL A 320 -11.55 19.25 -9.19
N THR A 321 -10.46 19.87 -9.63
CA THR A 321 -10.10 19.88 -11.05
C THR A 321 -9.26 18.65 -11.38
N SER A 322 -9.85 17.66 -12.06
CA SER A 322 -9.06 16.58 -12.68
C SER A 322 -8.19 17.15 -13.80
N ALA A 323 -6.97 16.65 -13.96
CA ALA A 323 -6.07 17.08 -15.04
C ALA A 323 -6.59 16.80 -16.46
N ARG A 324 -7.69 16.03 -16.61
CA ARG A 324 -8.30 15.63 -17.90
C ARG A 324 -9.76 16.04 -18.09
N GLY A 325 -10.31 16.87 -17.21
CA GLY A 325 -11.53 17.64 -17.49
C GLY A 325 -12.84 16.88 -17.68
N ASN A 326 -12.96 15.57 -17.47
CA ASN A 326 -14.20 14.83 -17.76
C ASN A 326 -14.58 13.69 -16.80
N HIS A 327 -14.12 13.70 -15.54
CA HIS A 327 -14.71 12.81 -14.51
C HIS A 327 -15.83 13.54 -13.76
N LYS A 328 -17.00 12.88 -13.64
CA LYS A 328 -18.07 13.35 -12.74
C LYS A 328 -17.60 13.11 -11.31
N ILE A 329 -17.13 14.17 -10.67
CA ILE A 329 -16.75 14.12 -9.27
C ILE A 329 -18.02 14.18 -8.44
N HIS A 330 -18.31 13.08 -7.76
CA HIS A 330 -19.54 12.93 -6.99
C HIS A 330 -19.46 13.76 -5.71
N SER A 331 -20.56 14.43 -5.37
CA SER A 331 -20.74 15.00 -4.04
C SER A 331 -20.71 13.89 -2.98
N PHE A 332 -20.22 14.20 -1.79
CA PHE A 332 -20.40 13.28 -0.67
C PHE A 332 -21.89 13.23 -0.31
N ASP A 333 -22.36 12.05 0.08
CA ASP A 333 -23.69 11.89 0.65
C ASP A 333 -23.78 12.72 1.95
N GLN A 334 -24.91 13.42 2.13
CA GLN A 334 -25.14 14.24 3.32
C GLN A 334 -25.19 13.39 4.59
N ASP A 335 -25.79 12.19 4.53
CA ASP A 335 -25.78 11.25 5.66
C ASP A 335 -24.34 10.91 6.08
N LYS A 336 -23.47 10.66 5.10
CA LYS A 336 -22.06 10.37 5.35
C LYS A 336 -21.33 11.56 6.00
N ILE A 337 -21.64 12.78 5.58
CA ILE A 337 -21.11 14.02 6.20
C ILE A 337 -21.58 14.13 7.65
N GLU A 338 -22.86 13.90 7.94
CA GLU A 338 -23.42 13.97 9.29
C GLU A 338 -22.81 12.92 10.21
N ARG A 339 -22.67 11.68 9.72
CA ARG A 339 -21.98 10.59 10.43
C ARG A 339 -20.51 10.91 10.71
N ALA A 340 -19.80 11.50 9.74
CA ALA A 340 -18.42 11.92 9.95
C ALA A 340 -18.30 13.07 10.97
N ARG A 341 -19.29 13.99 11.04
CA ARG A 341 -19.35 15.03 12.08
C ARG A 341 -19.57 14.42 13.47
N ALA A 342 -20.49 13.46 13.59
CA ALA A 342 -20.74 12.76 14.85
C ALA A 342 -19.49 11.98 15.30
N TYR A 343 -18.83 11.28 14.37
CA TYR A 343 -17.57 10.60 14.60
C TYR A 343 -16.48 11.58 15.10
N LEU A 344 -16.34 12.73 14.44
CA LEU A 344 -15.37 13.75 14.81
C LEU A 344 -15.61 14.31 16.22
N GLN A 345 -16.87 14.48 16.64
CA GLN A 345 -17.19 14.92 18.00
C GLN A 345 -16.70 13.92 19.05
N LEU A 346 -16.84 12.61 18.80
CA LEU A 346 -16.33 11.57 19.69
C LEU A 346 -14.81 11.67 19.82
N VAL A 347 -14.10 11.76 18.69
CA VAL A 347 -12.63 11.79 18.68
C VAL A 347 -12.08 13.09 19.29
N LYS A 348 -12.74 14.23 19.07
CA LYS A 348 -12.29 15.54 19.58
C LYS A 348 -12.41 15.74 21.09
N THR A 349 -13.18 14.92 21.79
CA THR A 349 -13.29 14.99 23.25
C THR A 349 -12.03 14.50 23.99
N GLN A 350 -11.11 13.86 23.27
CA GLN A 350 -9.86 13.34 23.81
C GLN A 350 -8.69 14.30 23.45
N ASN A 351 -8.35 15.19 24.38
CA ASN A 351 -7.11 15.99 24.45
C ASN A 351 -6.58 16.65 23.16
N HIS A 352 -6.97 17.90 22.90
CA HIS A 352 -6.33 18.75 21.88
C HIS A 352 -5.74 20.01 22.52
N HIS A 353 -4.50 19.92 22.98
CA HIS A 353 -3.69 21.08 23.37
C HIS A 353 -2.46 21.20 22.47
N GLN A 354 -2.38 22.36 21.79
CA GLN A 354 -1.21 23.03 21.22
C GLN A 354 -0.05 22.13 20.75
N ILE A 355 -0.16 21.55 19.54
CA ILE A 355 0.98 21.01 18.79
C ILE A 355 1.79 22.18 18.20
N SER A 356 3.10 22.21 18.43
CA SER A 356 3.97 23.18 17.77
C SER A 356 4.32 22.74 16.34
N PRO A 357 4.69 23.67 15.43
CA PRO A 357 5.19 23.29 14.10
C PRO A 357 6.37 22.31 14.13
N LYS A 358 7.18 22.36 15.20
CA LYS A 358 8.26 21.40 15.44
C LYS A 358 7.72 20.00 15.71
N ASP A 359 6.71 19.87 16.58
CA ASP A 359 6.10 18.58 16.90
C ASP A 359 5.43 17.94 15.68
N MET A 360 4.83 18.76 14.80
CA MET A 360 4.31 18.31 13.51
C MET A 360 5.43 17.80 12.59
N MET A 361 6.57 18.51 12.53
CA MET A 361 7.72 18.04 11.75
C MET A 361 8.31 16.76 12.34
N ASP A 362 8.43 16.66 13.66
CA ASP A 362 8.90 15.45 14.33
C ASP A 362 7.94 14.27 14.05
N MET A 363 6.63 14.52 13.98
CA MET A 363 5.64 13.53 13.53
C MET A 363 5.85 13.11 12.08
N ILE A 364 5.89 14.05 11.12
CA ILE A 364 6.11 13.73 9.70
C ILE A 364 7.44 13.01 9.49
N VAL A 365 8.50 13.45 10.17
CA VAL A 365 9.82 12.82 10.14
C VAL A 365 9.77 11.42 10.74
N ALA A 366 9.13 11.23 11.88
CA ALA A 366 8.95 9.91 12.49
C ALA A 366 8.19 8.97 11.53
N GLU A 367 7.18 9.46 10.83
CA GLU A 367 6.41 8.64 9.89
C GLU A 367 7.17 8.24 8.64
N VAL A 368 8.06 9.09 8.12
CA VAL A 368 8.92 8.70 6.99
C VAL A 368 10.13 7.88 7.46
N GLN A 369 10.48 7.92 8.73
CA GLN A 369 11.63 7.18 9.28
C GLN A 369 11.25 5.81 9.87
N ARG A 370 9.96 5.51 10.02
CA ARG A 370 9.46 4.18 10.40
C ARG A 370 8.96 3.46 9.14
N PRO A 371 9.57 2.34 8.67
CA PRO A 371 10.68 1.53 9.20
C PRO A 371 12.05 1.78 8.54
N ALA A 372 13.07 1.10 9.08
CA ALA A 372 14.33 0.85 8.41
C ALA A 372 14.14 0.40 6.95
N GLY A 373 14.58 1.26 6.02
CA GLY A 373 14.43 1.07 4.58
C GLY A 373 13.67 2.19 3.86
N ALA A 374 12.90 3.02 4.58
CA ALA A 374 12.31 4.21 3.99
C ALA A 374 13.39 5.25 3.61
N ALA A 375 13.16 6.02 2.55
CA ALA A 375 14.05 7.11 2.16
C ALA A 375 14.16 8.13 3.31
N ALA A 376 15.38 8.40 3.76
CA ALA A 376 15.60 9.41 4.79
C ALA A 376 15.12 10.78 4.28
N ILE A 377 14.22 11.44 5.03
CA ILE A 377 13.94 12.86 4.78
C ILE A 377 15.24 13.63 5.03
N THR A 378 15.83 14.15 3.95
CA THR A 378 17.02 15.01 4.05
C THR A 378 16.67 16.29 4.79
N ASP A 379 17.65 16.93 5.43
CA ASP A 379 17.40 18.19 6.14
C ASP A 379 16.88 19.29 5.19
N GLN A 380 17.20 19.20 3.90
CA GLN A 380 16.62 20.03 2.84
C GLN A 380 15.11 19.81 2.68
N ILE A 381 14.64 18.55 2.63
CA ILE A 381 13.20 18.24 2.53
C ILE A 381 12.49 18.69 3.82
N LYS A 382 13.10 18.47 4.99
CA LYS A 382 12.55 18.96 6.27
C LYS A 382 12.39 20.48 6.28
N ALA A 383 13.42 21.21 5.88
CA ALA A 383 13.40 22.68 5.85
C ALA A 383 12.32 23.23 4.90
N ARG A 384 12.14 22.58 3.74
CA ARG A 384 11.12 22.98 2.76
C ARG A 384 9.70 22.65 3.20
N LEU A 385 9.48 21.48 3.82
CA LEU A 385 8.22 21.13 4.47
C LEU A 385 7.85 22.16 5.54
N LEU A 386 8.81 22.53 6.38
CA LEU A 386 8.63 23.55 7.41
C LEU A 386 8.28 24.90 6.79
N SER A 387 9.03 25.35 5.77
CA SER A 387 8.73 26.60 5.06
C SER A 387 7.30 26.60 4.53
N ALA A 388 6.89 25.53 3.83
CA ALA A 388 5.56 25.44 3.24
C ALA A 388 4.44 25.53 4.29
N VAL A 389 4.61 24.94 5.47
CA VAL A 389 3.63 25.07 6.56
C VAL A 389 3.68 26.46 7.20
N MET A 390 4.86 27.07 7.30
CA MET A 390 5.00 28.42 7.83
C MET A 390 4.42 29.49 6.90
N ASP A 391 4.42 29.23 5.58
CA ASP A 391 3.86 30.10 4.53
C ASP A 391 2.32 30.03 4.45
N MET A 392 1.67 29.06 5.12
CA MET A 392 0.21 28.97 5.18
C MET A 392 -0.41 30.08 6.04
N ASP A 393 -1.67 30.44 5.72
CA ASP A 393 -2.45 31.30 6.61
C ASP A 393 -2.57 30.67 8.01
N SER A 394 -2.59 31.53 9.03
CA SER A 394 -2.65 31.12 10.43
C SER A 394 -3.81 30.15 10.73
N LYS A 395 -4.99 30.36 10.14
CA LYS A 395 -6.16 29.50 10.34
C LYS A 395 -5.98 28.16 9.64
N GLU A 396 -5.48 28.18 8.41
CA GLU A 396 -5.20 26.98 7.62
C GLU A 396 -4.15 26.11 8.29
N ARG A 397 -3.05 26.70 8.76
CA ARG A 397 -2.00 26.02 9.53
C ARG A 397 -2.56 25.35 10.78
N MET A 398 -3.39 26.04 11.56
CA MET A 398 -3.99 25.47 12.78
C MET A 398 -4.97 24.32 12.46
N ALA A 399 -5.73 24.43 11.38
CA ALA A 399 -6.61 23.35 10.94
C ALA A 399 -5.81 22.13 10.47
N LEU A 400 -4.72 22.34 9.74
CA LEU A 400 -3.80 21.28 9.33
C LEU A 400 -3.17 20.57 10.54
N LEU A 401 -2.70 21.32 11.54
CA LEU A 401 -2.16 20.74 12.78
C LEU A 401 -3.20 19.87 13.50
N SER A 402 -4.46 20.31 13.50
CA SER A 402 -5.56 19.54 14.08
C SER A 402 -5.83 18.25 13.29
N VAL A 403 -5.73 18.28 11.96
CA VAL A 403 -5.84 17.09 11.11
C VAL A 403 -4.77 16.08 11.46
N PHE A 404 -3.50 16.49 11.55
CA PHE A 404 -2.41 15.56 11.85
C PHE A 404 -2.50 14.96 13.25
N HIS A 405 -2.92 15.75 14.24
CA HIS A 405 -3.18 15.23 15.60
C HIS A 405 -4.21 14.10 15.56
N ILE A 406 -5.38 14.38 14.97
CA ILE A 406 -6.48 13.42 14.89
C ILE A 406 -6.06 12.20 14.06
N ALA A 407 -5.36 12.42 12.94
CA ALA A 407 -4.88 11.34 12.08
C ALA A 407 -3.92 10.41 12.82
N LYS A 408 -3.03 10.94 13.67
CA LYS A 408 -2.13 10.12 14.49
C LYS A 408 -2.89 9.20 15.44
N ASP A 409 -3.86 9.74 16.18
CA ASP A 409 -4.64 8.98 17.15
C ASP A 409 -5.45 7.87 16.47
N LEU A 410 -6.07 8.20 15.33
CA LEU A 410 -6.80 7.25 14.49
C LEU A 410 -5.88 6.17 13.91
N ARG A 411 -4.70 6.55 13.42
CA ARG A 411 -3.72 5.59 12.89
C ARG A 411 -3.24 4.62 13.96
N LEU A 412 -2.93 5.10 15.17
CA LEU A 412 -2.53 4.23 16.28
C LEU A 412 -3.65 3.24 16.67
N ALA A 413 -4.92 3.64 16.54
CA ALA A 413 -6.04 2.73 16.73
C ALA A 413 -6.13 1.69 15.62
N GLN A 414 -5.97 2.09 14.35
CA GLN A 414 -5.92 1.15 13.22
C GLN A 414 -4.75 0.17 13.32
N GLU A 415 -3.59 0.61 13.80
CA GLU A 415 -2.43 -0.25 14.03
C GLU A 415 -2.72 -1.36 15.05
N ARG A 416 -3.47 -1.04 16.12
CA ARG A 416 -3.96 -2.05 17.05
C ARG A 416 -4.93 -3.01 16.37
N ASP A 417 -5.89 -2.48 15.60
CA ASP A 417 -6.84 -3.30 14.84
C ASP A 417 -6.13 -4.23 13.84
N ASP A 418 -5.05 -3.76 13.19
CA ASP A 418 -4.21 -4.57 12.29
C ASP A 418 -3.49 -5.67 13.05
N PHE A 419 -2.87 -5.35 14.19
CA PHE A 419 -2.18 -6.31 15.01
C PHE A 419 -3.12 -7.40 15.55
N ASP A 420 -4.33 -7.01 15.99
CA ASP A 420 -5.34 -7.95 16.47
C ASP A 420 -5.81 -8.91 15.37
N VAL A 421 -6.02 -8.41 14.14
CA VAL A 421 -6.33 -9.25 12.98
C VAL A 421 -5.20 -10.25 12.72
N VAL A 422 -3.97 -9.76 12.70
CA VAL A 422 -2.78 -10.60 12.46
C VAL A 422 -2.66 -11.68 13.55
N GLN A 423 -2.88 -11.34 14.83
CA GLN A 423 -2.87 -12.32 15.92
C GLN A 423 -3.97 -13.37 15.79
N ARG A 424 -5.20 -12.97 15.41
CA ARG A 424 -6.29 -13.91 15.16
C ARG A 424 -5.99 -14.83 13.99
N ALA A 425 -5.39 -14.31 12.92
CA ALA A 425 -4.96 -15.10 11.77
C ALA A 425 -3.85 -16.12 12.13
N ALA A 426 -2.97 -15.78 13.07
CA ALA A 426 -1.96 -16.72 13.61
C ALA A 426 -2.60 -17.96 14.27
N ALA A 427 -3.77 -17.76 14.88
CA ALA A 427 -4.53 -18.82 15.55
C ALA A 427 -5.47 -19.58 14.60
N ALA A 428 -5.55 -19.20 13.32
CA ALA A 428 -6.43 -19.84 12.36
C ALA A 428 -5.91 -21.20 11.86
N ASP A 429 -6.83 -22.06 11.40
CA ASP A 429 -6.50 -23.38 10.86
C ASP A 429 -5.85 -23.35 9.47
N SER A 430 -5.96 -22.22 8.76
CA SER A 430 -5.38 -22.03 7.42
C SER A 430 -3.85 -21.86 7.47
N ILE A 431 -3.12 -22.77 6.82
CA ILE A 431 -1.65 -22.69 6.72
C ILE A 431 -1.24 -21.40 6.00
N ILE A 432 -1.94 -21.03 4.92
CA ILE A 432 -1.68 -19.79 4.17
C ILE A 432 -1.85 -18.56 5.08
N ALA A 433 -2.91 -18.51 5.89
CA ALA A 433 -3.13 -17.41 6.82
C ALA A 433 -2.04 -17.36 7.91
N ARG A 434 -1.63 -18.52 8.45
CA ARG A 434 -0.55 -18.60 9.45
C ARG A 434 0.80 -18.17 8.88
N THR A 435 1.16 -18.60 7.67
CA THR A 435 2.43 -18.20 7.04
C THR A 435 2.43 -16.71 6.65
N ALA A 436 1.31 -16.18 6.14
CA ALA A 436 1.14 -14.75 5.90
C ALA A 436 1.18 -13.93 7.21
N THR A 437 0.74 -14.52 8.32
CA THR A 437 0.84 -13.90 9.65
C THR A 437 2.29 -13.76 10.10
N THR A 438 3.15 -14.75 9.88
CA THR A 438 4.60 -14.64 10.16
C THR A 438 5.21 -13.46 9.38
N SER A 439 4.83 -13.32 8.10
CA SER A 439 5.15 -12.16 7.24
C SER A 439 4.84 -10.83 7.92
N ALA A 440 3.60 -10.67 8.38
CA ALA A 440 3.13 -9.44 8.98
C ALA A 440 3.78 -9.20 10.35
N LEU A 441 3.80 -10.21 11.23
CA LEU A 441 4.36 -10.11 12.58
C LEU A 441 5.85 -9.81 12.60
N GLU A 442 6.65 -10.39 11.70
CA GLU A 442 8.09 -10.08 11.61
C GLU A 442 8.33 -8.63 11.15
N LEU A 443 7.48 -8.10 10.29
CA LEU A 443 7.53 -6.69 9.85
C LEU A 443 7.01 -5.73 10.94
N PHE A 444 5.96 -6.11 11.67
CA PHE A 444 5.38 -5.33 12.79
C PHE A 444 6.29 -5.30 14.03
N SER A 445 6.89 -6.44 14.40
CA SER A 445 7.72 -6.56 15.62
C SER A 445 9.01 -5.73 15.57
N LYS A 446 9.50 -5.38 14.37
CA LYS A 446 10.66 -4.49 14.19
C LYS A 446 10.28 -3.00 14.14
N THR A 447 9.00 -2.67 14.01
CA THR A 447 8.51 -1.31 13.71
C THR A 447 7.77 -0.67 14.88
N CYS A 448 7.15 -1.48 15.74
CA CYS A 448 6.54 -1.04 17.01
C CYS A 448 7.11 -1.82 18.21
N PRO A 449 8.37 -1.59 18.61
CA PRO A 449 8.99 -2.32 19.72
C PRO A 449 8.26 -2.12 21.07
N ASP A 450 7.59 -0.97 21.25
CA ASP A 450 6.85 -0.62 22.47
C ASP A 450 5.43 -1.22 22.54
N GLN A 451 4.98 -1.91 21.48
CA GLN A 451 3.70 -2.63 21.45
C GLN A 451 3.87 -4.16 21.37
N ALA A 452 5.10 -4.67 21.44
CA ALA A 452 5.31 -6.06 21.81
C ALA A 452 4.62 -6.28 23.16
N PRO A 453 3.78 -7.31 23.31
CA PRO A 453 2.83 -7.37 24.42
C PRO A 453 3.58 -7.28 25.74
N ALA A 454 3.33 -6.20 26.49
CA ALA A 454 3.48 -6.25 27.92
C ALA A 454 2.62 -7.43 28.38
N LYS A 455 3.27 -8.50 28.87
CA LYS A 455 2.57 -9.66 29.43
C LYS A 455 1.51 -9.16 30.40
N GLY A 456 0.24 -9.25 30.03
CA GLY A 456 -0.88 -9.03 30.93
C GLY A 456 -1.68 -7.72 30.81
N TYR A 457 -1.72 -7.03 29.66
CA TYR A 457 -2.76 -6.01 29.45
C TYR A 457 -4.02 -6.66 28.85
N ALA A 458 -5.08 -6.77 29.66
CA ALA A 458 -6.41 -7.09 29.17
C ALA A 458 -6.95 -5.91 28.35
N PRO A 459 -7.71 -6.15 27.26
CA PRO A 459 -8.28 -5.08 26.46
C PRO A 459 -9.24 -4.27 27.34
N GLU A 460 -8.95 -2.98 27.54
CA GLU A 460 -9.95 -2.05 28.05
C GLU A 460 -11.08 -1.98 27.02
N LYS A 461 -12.28 -2.34 27.45
CA LYS A 461 -13.54 -2.39 26.68
C LYS A 461 -14.05 -1.00 26.25
N ASP A 462 -13.20 0.01 26.22
CA ASP A 462 -13.61 1.42 26.09
C ASP A 462 -13.37 2.01 24.69
N HIS A 463 -13.00 1.18 23.71
CA HIS A 463 -13.34 1.52 22.34
C HIS A 463 -14.85 1.31 22.18
N PRO A 464 -15.64 2.37 21.89
CA PRO A 464 -17.00 2.12 21.47
C PRO A 464 -16.90 1.27 20.21
N GLU A 465 -17.35 0.02 20.29
CA GLU A 465 -17.93 -0.61 19.11
C GLU A 465 -18.77 0.48 18.46
N PRO A 466 -18.58 0.80 17.16
CA PRO A 466 -19.53 1.67 16.50
C PRO A 466 -20.86 1.01 16.77
N ALA A 467 -21.66 1.66 17.63
CA ALA A 467 -22.92 1.14 18.08
C ALA A 467 -23.57 0.63 16.81
N THR A 468 -24.05 -0.61 16.87
CA THR A 468 -24.93 -1.19 15.87
C THR A 468 -26.05 -0.17 15.68
N LEU A 469 -25.81 0.79 14.79
CA LEU A 469 -26.77 1.72 14.25
C LEU A 469 -27.64 0.76 13.49
N HIS A 470 -28.74 0.37 14.12
CA HIS A 470 -29.71 -0.57 13.58
C HIS A 470 -29.91 -0.27 12.10
N LEU A 471 -29.33 -1.15 11.27
CA LEU A 471 -29.78 -1.42 9.93
C LEU A 471 -31.01 -2.32 10.04
#